data_AF-A0A062TYE2-F1
#
_entry.id   AF-A0A062TYE2-F1
#
_cell.length_a   1.000
_cell.length_b   1.000
_cell.length_c   1.000
_cell.angle_alpha   90.00
_cell.angle_beta   90.00
_cell.angle_gamma   90.00
#
_symmetry.space_group_name_H-M   'P 1'
#
loop_
_entity.id
_entity.type
_entity.pdbx_description
1 polymer ?
#
loop_
_entity_poly.entity_id
_entity_poly.type
_entity_poly.pdbx_seq_one_letter_code
_entity_poly.pdbx_strand_id
1 'polypeptide(L)'
;MLLTLAIMAGASAFGEQPPEANASQVDADRLSEHFRDFVDEALDEGLLMPKETDQPASSTQLFRGRLQQAEEAQTPLELSVCGMDRVSGFQEFKDFSTYEDLILWRQQRLAEDGELSSVELSKAYIATGLYAEARLELSRVEGDESKFLYAIARLLEDSQVPDIEVFETAAECGDENRLWLAAAQLAILNPQGAEMLDGQLMAFRNLPHQIKVQLGSNLIPVLDRMKRKLLAEKLLAAFEPAIIKRTRGLSFSKALLDRDQAVVRQYLAYPETRSQAAAALVRFGFKVDPALQSELVDNALQDVQRLPENANVRASIQTMLNDMDDTSDYTLLTQLAKLSTLHAPEMRDLLSEQFESRLRKDLMKTGETANLTAIGALVENDALLRERPESGDIFMAASAGSATLGLKSLSDFLGAGMQTSDDQISAQAALAFRMADFDTLHQLSRTAQDNPDVSRLATMSAIMLQDKAWLQQAGAHVPLDTETLVALIECDAAGGNWLLPSTIYSAVERVDEPEYRGRIELILAMRARAKGAGKREIQLSSVPDDLAQIEASLNSNAWGMP
;
A
#
# COMPACT_ATOMS: atom_id res chain seq x y z
N MET A 1 33.92 -5.08 -38.20
CA MET A 1 33.95 -3.75 -38.86
C MET A 1 32.49 -3.37 -39.09
N LEU A 2 31.88 -2.63 -38.16
CA LEU A 2 31.84 -1.15 -38.09
C LEU A 2 30.95 -0.58 -39.20
N LEU A 3 29.75 -0.10 -38.82
CA LEU A 3 29.33 1.32 -38.82
C LEU A 3 29.26 1.88 -40.26
N THR A 4 28.19 2.45 -40.79
CA THR A 4 27.33 3.58 -40.35
C THR A 4 26.60 4.04 -41.65
N LEU A 5 25.47 4.74 -41.71
CA LEU A 5 25.05 5.96 -41.03
C LEU A 5 23.59 6.26 -41.46
N ALA A 6 22.70 6.55 -40.49
CA ALA A 6 21.65 7.59 -40.43
C ALA A 6 20.63 7.77 -41.61
N ILE A 7 19.36 8.19 -41.45
CA ILE A 7 18.73 9.23 -40.60
C ILE A 7 17.20 8.99 -40.59
N MET A 8 16.56 9.34 -39.46
CA MET A 8 15.18 9.88 -39.22
C MET A 8 14.36 8.98 -38.27
N ALA A 9 14.21 9.24 -36.96
CA ALA A 9 13.96 10.45 -36.15
C ALA A 9 12.48 10.92 -36.13
N GLY A 10 11.91 10.94 -34.91
CA GLY A 10 10.71 11.67 -34.47
C GLY A 10 9.66 10.75 -33.82
N ALA A 11 9.20 10.92 -32.58
CA ALA A 11 9.52 11.87 -31.52
C ALA A 11 8.94 11.30 -30.21
N SER A 12 9.78 11.05 -29.19
CA SER A 12 9.33 10.88 -27.80
C SER A 12 9.68 12.17 -27.07
N ALA A 13 8.65 12.88 -26.62
CA ALA A 13 8.79 14.13 -25.90
C ALA A 13 9.52 13.92 -24.57
N PHE A 14 10.40 14.87 -24.28
CA PHE A 14 11.25 14.99 -23.11
C PHE A 14 10.47 14.99 -21.80
N GLY A 15 10.77 14.04 -20.91
CA GLY A 15 10.83 14.31 -19.49
C GLY A 15 12.26 14.76 -19.18
N GLU A 16 12.43 15.93 -18.59
CA GLU A 16 13.72 16.38 -18.05
C GLU A 16 14.25 15.32 -17.07
N GLN A 17 15.29 14.59 -17.48
CA GLN A 17 16.10 13.81 -16.56
C GLN A 17 16.69 14.79 -15.53
N PRO A 18 16.54 14.53 -14.22
CA PRO A 18 17.31 15.26 -13.23
C PRO A 18 18.81 15.02 -13.51
N PRO A 19 19.68 16.00 -13.23
CA PRO A 19 21.10 15.90 -13.57
C PRO A 19 21.72 14.67 -12.90
N GLU A 20 22.47 13.86 -13.66
CA GLU A 20 23.14 12.61 -13.23
C GLU A 20 24.01 12.77 -11.97
N ALA A 21 24.38 14.00 -11.62
CA ALA A 21 25.07 14.33 -10.38
C ALA A 21 24.24 14.03 -9.11
N ASN A 22 22.91 14.11 -9.16
CA ASN A 22 22.05 13.83 -8.01
C ASN A 22 21.75 12.33 -7.83
N ALA A 23 21.70 11.55 -8.91
CA ALA A 23 21.45 10.10 -8.83
C ALA A 23 22.61 9.34 -8.17
N SER A 24 23.84 9.72 -8.54
CA SER A 24 25.06 9.17 -7.93
C SER A 24 25.23 9.56 -6.46
N GLN A 25 24.73 10.73 -6.05
CA GLN A 25 24.69 11.16 -4.65
C GLN A 25 23.65 10.39 -3.85
N VAL A 26 22.43 10.19 -4.39
CA VAL A 26 21.37 9.42 -3.75
C VAL A 26 21.77 7.94 -3.58
N ASP A 27 22.46 7.35 -4.55
CA ASP A 27 22.98 5.99 -4.44
C ASP A 27 24.13 5.89 -3.41
N ALA A 28 25.01 6.89 -3.35
CA ALA A 28 26.07 6.96 -2.35
C ALA A 28 25.51 7.14 -0.92
N ASP A 29 24.46 7.95 -0.77
CA ASP A 29 23.80 8.19 0.51
C ASP A 29 23.06 6.92 0.98
N ARG A 30 22.36 6.20 0.08
CA ARG A 30 21.76 4.89 0.40
C ARG A 30 22.79 3.82 0.77
N LEU A 31 23.91 3.77 0.06
CA LEU A 31 25.03 2.90 0.40
C LEU A 31 25.61 3.24 1.78
N SER A 32 25.58 4.52 2.18
CA SER A 32 26.04 4.96 3.50
C SER A 32 25.08 4.55 4.62
N GLU A 33 23.77 4.58 4.39
CA GLU A 33 22.76 4.06 5.33
C GLU A 33 22.89 2.55 5.51
N HIS A 34 22.98 1.78 4.42
CA HIS A 34 23.18 0.32 4.50
C HIS A 34 24.52 -0.07 5.13
N PHE A 35 25.57 0.73 4.93
CA PHE A 35 26.86 0.51 5.59
C PHE A 35 26.79 0.82 7.09
N ARG A 36 26.03 1.85 7.48
CA ARG A 36 25.79 2.18 8.89
C ARG A 36 25.01 1.07 9.58
N ASP A 37 23.88 0.64 9.01
CA ASP A 37 23.10 -0.51 9.52
C ASP A 37 23.98 -1.75 9.70
N PHE A 38 24.87 -2.04 8.73
CA PHE A 38 25.82 -3.14 8.82
C PHE A 38 26.86 -2.96 9.95
N VAL A 39 27.41 -1.76 10.13
CA VAL A 39 28.37 -1.47 11.21
C VAL A 39 27.69 -1.56 12.57
N ASP A 40 26.47 -1.06 12.68
CA ASP A 40 25.66 -1.14 13.90
C ASP A 40 25.35 -2.60 14.23
N GLU A 41 24.84 -3.39 13.27
CA GLU A 41 24.58 -4.82 13.44
C GLU A 41 25.86 -5.59 13.80
N ALA A 42 27.00 -5.25 13.20
CA ALA A 42 28.28 -5.84 13.55
C ALA A 42 28.84 -5.39 14.92
N LEU A 43 28.44 -4.22 15.43
CA LEU A 43 28.71 -3.81 16.81
C LEU A 43 27.81 -4.56 17.79
N ASP A 44 26.54 -4.74 17.44
CA ASP A 44 25.54 -5.48 18.22
C ASP A 44 25.89 -6.98 18.33
N GLU A 45 26.41 -7.57 17.25
CA GLU A 45 26.93 -8.95 17.24
C GLU A 45 28.34 -9.09 17.87
N GLY A 46 28.95 -7.97 18.31
CA GLY A 46 30.29 -7.96 18.91
C GLY A 46 31.43 -8.22 17.92
N LEU A 47 31.17 -8.18 16.61
CA LEU A 47 32.14 -8.42 15.55
C LEU A 47 33.13 -7.26 15.35
N LEU A 48 32.72 -6.03 15.69
CA LEU A 48 33.54 -4.81 15.61
C LEU A 48 34.10 -4.37 16.97
N MET A 49 34.59 -5.33 17.77
CA MET A 49 35.31 -5.04 18.99
C MET A 49 36.75 -4.57 18.68
N PRO A 50 37.28 -3.52 19.35
CA PRO A 50 38.69 -3.15 19.19
C PRO A 50 39.59 -4.32 19.58
N LYS A 51 40.42 -4.79 18.62
CA LYS A 51 41.42 -5.84 18.83
C LYS A 51 42.35 -5.45 19.97
N GLU A 52 42.48 -6.33 20.96
CA GLU A 52 43.59 -6.27 21.90
C GLU A 52 44.89 -6.50 21.11
N THR A 53 45.64 -5.44 20.86
CA THR A 53 47.02 -5.57 20.40
C THR A 53 47.88 -6.00 21.57
N ASP A 54 48.10 -7.32 21.65
CA ASP A 54 49.28 -7.91 22.29
C ASP A 54 50.54 -7.32 21.64
N GLN A 55 51.20 -6.37 22.30
CA GLN A 55 52.63 -6.10 22.09
C GLN A 55 53.25 -5.36 23.30
N PRO A 56 54.51 -5.71 23.68
CA PRO A 56 55.10 -5.30 24.95
C PRO A 56 55.67 -3.88 24.92
N ALA A 57 55.83 -3.33 26.13
CA ALA A 57 56.18 -1.95 26.42
C ALA A 57 57.46 -1.41 25.75
N SER A 58 57.36 -0.24 25.10
CA SER A 58 58.27 0.90 25.26
C SER A 58 57.65 2.20 24.73
N SER A 59 57.81 3.28 25.52
CA SER A 59 57.48 4.72 25.35
C SER A 59 57.18 5.23 23.93
N THR A 60 56.22 6.13 23.66
CA THR A 60 55.78 7.33 24.39
C THR A 60 54.49 7.86 23.73
N GLN A 61 53.56 8.40 24.53
CA GLN A 61 52.43 9.26 24.15
C GLN A 61 51.31 8.64 23.27
N LEU A 62 50.24 8.19 23.93
CA LEU A 62 48.90 8.80 23.95
C LEU A 62 48.04 8.01 24.94
N PHE A 63 47.37 8.73 25.83
CA PHE A 63 46.87 8.26 27.12
C PHE A 63 45.74 7.21 27.02
N ARG A 64 46.00 6.00 27.55
CA ARG A 64 44.99 5.07 28.08
C ARG A 64 44.79 5.36 29.57
N GLY A 65 43.55 5.66 29.98
CA GLY A 65 43.14 5.43 31.37
C GLY A 65 43.19 3.92 31.62
N ARG A 66 44.07 3.49 32.52
CA ARG A 66 44.26 2.08 32.90
C ARG A 66 43.09 1.67 33.80
N LEU A 67 42.33 0.67 33.37
CA LEU A 67 41.55 -0.19 34.26
C LEU A 67 42.54 -0.90 35.18
N GLN A 68 42.56 -0.57 36.47
CA GLN A 68 43.06 -1.48 37.48
C GLN A 68 41.93 -2.43 37.83
N GLN A 69 42.17 -3.75 37.67
CA GLN A 69 41.28 -4.76 38.23
C GLN A 69 41.19 -4.53 39.73
N ALA A 70 40.03 -4.06 40.20
CA ALA A 70 39.71 -4.02 41.62
C ALA A 70 39.54 -5.46 42.11
N GLU A 71 40.41 -5.89 43.02
CA GLU A 71 40.21 -7.07 43.84
C GLU A 71 38.87 -6.97 44.59
N GLU A 72 38.11 -8.05 44.57
CA GLU A 72 36.81 -8.21 45.21
C GLU A 72 36.85 -7.89 46.71
N ALA A 73 36.52 -6.66 47.07
CA ALA A 73 36.11 -6.31 48.43
C ALA A 73 34.59 -6.42 48.53
N GLN A 74 34.09 -7.64 48.78
CA GLN A 74 32.69 -7.89 49.13
C GLN A 74 32.36 -7.17 50.44
N THR A 75 31.78 -5.98 50.34
CA THR A 75 30.98 -5.39 51.42
C THR A 75 29.51 -5.69 51.09
N PRO A 76 28.74 -6.30 52.00
CA PRO A 76 27.34 -6.58 51.75
C PRO A 76 26.56 -5.26 51.80
N LEU A 77 26.32 -4.67 50.63
CA LEU A 77 25.36 -3.60 50.45
C LEU A 77 23.95 -4.20 50.50
N GLU A 78 23.11 -3.62 51.32
CA GLU A 78 21.70 -3.97 51.49
C GLU A 78 21.01 -3.97 50.11
N LEU A 79 20.41 -5.11 49.73
CA LEU A 79 19.64 -5.26 48.50
C LEU A 79 18.43 -4.32 48.51
N SER A 80 18.52 -3.20 47.80
CA SER A 80 17.33 -2.56 47.25
C SER A 80 16.75 -3.49 46.18
N VAL A 81 15.49 -3.90 46.36
CA VAL A 81 14.79 -4.89 45.52
C VAL A 81 14.65 -4.47 44.05
N CYS A 82 14.90 -3.19 43.73
CA CYS A 82 15.11 -2.71 42.36
C CYS A 82 16.39 -1.86 42.29
N GLY A 83 17.44 -2.36 41.65
CA GLY A 83 18.65 -1.59 41.36
C GLY A 83 18.46 -0.48 40.31
N MET A 84 17.28 -0.44 39.67
CA MET A 84 16.95 0.42 38.52
C MET A 84 16.41 1.81 38.90
N ASP A 85 16.18 2.10 40.19
CA ASP A 85 15.62 3.37 40.68
C ASP A 85 16.53 4.59 40.43
N ARG A 86 17.84 4.36 40.26
CA ARG A 86 18.86 5.40 39.99
C ARG A 86 19.35 5.42 38.54
N VAL A 87 18.80 4.55 37.70
CA VAL A 87 19.42 4.19 36.41
C VAL A 87 18.97 5.11 35.27
N SER A 88 17.78 5.67 35.35
CA SER A 88 17.20 6.55 34.31
C SER A 88 17.32 8.05 34.58
N GLY A 89 17.81 8.43 35.75
CA GLY A 89 17.95 9.83 36.14
C GLY A 89 19.08 10.51 35.38
N PHE A 90 18.80 11.06 34.19
CA PHE A 90 19.74 11.93 33.48
C PHE A 90 19.81 13.35 34.07
N GLN A 91 19.24 13.58 35.26
CA GLN A 91 19.15 14.90 35.90
C GLN A 91 20.52 15.53 36.20
N GLU A 92 21.55 14.72 36.48
CA GLU A 92 22.93 15.19 36.66
C GLU A 92 23.46 15.90 35.40
N PHE A 93 22.95 15.55 34.23
CA PHE A 93 23.38 16.06 32.93
C PHE A 93 22.42 17.10 32.34
N LYS A 94 21.50 17.66 33.15
CA LYS A 94 20.48 18.60 32.66
C LYS A 94 21.07 19.82 31.95
N ASP A 95 22.23 20.27 32.41
CA ASP A 95 22.93 21.44 31.88
C ASP A 95 23.87 21.10 30.70
N PHE A 96 23.99 19.83 30.32
CA PHE A 96 24.81 19.44 29.18
C PHE A 96 24.16 19.90 27.87
N SER A 97 24.91 20.73 27.14
CA SER A 97 24.46 21.29 25.88
C SER A 97 25.42 20.98 24.73
N THR A 98 26.71 20.83 25.04
CA THR A 98 27.80 20.64 24.09
C THR A 98 28.74 19.51 24.48
N TYR A 99 29.57 19.09 23.53
CA TYR A 99 30.67 18.16 23.79
C TYR A 99 31.72 18.71 24.77
N GLU A 100 31.88 20.04 24.85
CA GLU A 100 32.81 20.66 25.79
C GLU A 100 32.36 20.45 27.25
N ASP A 101 31.06 20.47 27.50
CA ASP A 101 30.47 20.20 28.82
C ASP A 101 30.83 18.77 29.30
N LEU A 102 30.77 17.80 28.39
CA LEU A 102 31.17 16.41 28.64
C LEU A 102 32.65 16.29 29.01
N ILE A 103 33.53 16.99 28.28
CA ILE A 103 34.97 16.95 28.55
C ILE A 103 35.28 17.57 29.91
N LEU A 104 34.66 18.71 30.25
CA LEU A 104 34.84 19.39 31.52
C LEU A 104 34.35 18.53 32.69
N TRP A 105 33.16 17.95 32.57
CA TRP A 105 32.62 17.03 33.59
C TRP A 105 33.53 15.81 33.79
N ARG A 106 34.01 15.20 32.69
CA ARG A 106 34.90 14.05 32.75
C ARG A 106 36.21 14.38 33.47
N GLN A 107 36.78 15.56 33.19
CA GLN A 107 38.00 16.03 33.87
C GLN A 107 37.78 16.26 35.36
N GLN A 108 36.63 16.83 35.74
CA GLN A 108 36.28 17.04 37.15
C GLN A 108 36.10 15.71 37.88
N ARG A 109 35.35 14.76 37.30
CA ARG A 109 35.14 13.44 37.91
C ARG A 109 36.42 12.62 38.04
N LEU A 110 37.27 12.62 37.02
CA LEU A 110 38.57 11.94 37.11
C LEU A 110 39.50 12.59 38.15
N ALA A 111 39.35 13.89 38.43
CA ALA A 111 40.11 14.57 39.46
C ALA A 111 39.58 14.29 40.89
N GLU A 112 38.28 13.99 41.03
CA GLU A 112 37.63 13.70 42.31
C GLU A 112 37.70 12.21 42.69
N ASP A 113 37.31 11.32 41.78
CA ASP A 113 37.07 9.89 42.06
C ASP A 113 38.13 8.96 41.46
N GLY A 114 39.00 9.46 40.57
CA GLY A 114 40.13 8.72 39.99
C GLY A 114 39.77 7.68 38.91
N GLU A 115 38.59 7.08 38.97
CA GLU A 115 38.02 6.18 37.95
C GLU A 115 36.55 6.53 37.69
N LEU A 116 36.10 6.31 36.45
CA LEU A 116 34.71 6.49 36.01
C LEU A 116 34.13 5.13 35.69
N SER A 117 32.95 4.81 36.23
CA SER A 117 32.26 3.59 35.83
C SER A 117 31.80 3.68 34.37
N SER A 118 31.84 2.56 33.64
CA SER A 118 31.34 2.49 32.25
C SER A 118 29.88 2.93 32.14
N VAL A 119 29.08 2.67 33.18
CA VAL A 119 27.67 3.07 33.27
C VAL A 119 27.53 4.60 33.34
N GLU A 120 28.25 5.27 34.24
CA GLU A 120 28.21 6.74 34.36
C GLU A 120 28.70 7.43 33.09
N LEU A 121 29.79 6.91 32.51
CA LEU A 121 30.32 7.42 31.24
C LEU A 121 29.29 7.28 30.11
N SER A 122 28.59 6.14 30.06
CA SER A 122 27.54 5.89 29.06
C SER A 122 26.35 6.82 29.24
N LYS A 123 25.93 7.11 30.48
CA LYS A 123 24.87 8.11 30.74
C LYS A 123 25.26 9.50 30.23
N ALA A 124 26.52 9.90 30.42
CA ALA A 124 27.03 11.16 29.93
C ALA A 124 27.11 11.21 28.37
N TYR A 125 27.49 10.11 27.73
CA TYR A 125 27.45 9.98 26.27
C TYR A 125 26.02 10.05 25.72
N ILE A 126 25.07 9.33 26.31
CA ILE A 126 23.64 9.42 25.93
C ILE A 126 23.11 10.84 26.12
N ALA A 127 23.46 11.51 27.22
CA ALA A 127 23.04 12.90 27.50
C ALA A 127 23.58 13.92 26.48
N THR A 128 24.70 13.62 25.82
CA THR A 128 25.31 14.47 24.80
C THR A 128 24.96 14.07 23.35
N GLY A 129 24.25 12.95 23.16
CA GLY A 129 23.86 12.44 21.84
C GLY A 129 24.90 11.52 21.18
N LEU A 130 25.87 11.03 21.93
CA LEU A 130 26.90 10.07 21.48
C LEU A 130 26.45 8.64 21.73
N TYR A 131 25.40 8.20 21.02
CA TYR A 131 24.71 6.94 21.28
C TYR A 131 25.55 5.71 20.92
N ALA A 132 26.28 5.74 19.79
CA ALA A 132 27.16 4.65 19.37
C ALA A 132 28.32 4.44 20.37
N GLU A 133 28.90 5.51 20.88
CA GLU A 133 29.95 5.45 21.91
C GLU A 133 29.42 4.90 23.23
N ALA A 134 28.20 5.27 23.63
CA ALA A 134 27.55 4.67 24.78
C ALA A 134 27.33 3.16 24.60
N ARG A 135 26.85 2.73 23.43
CA ARG A 135 26.66 1.30 23.12
C ARG A 135 27.98 0.52 23.17
N LEU A 136 29.06 1.10 22.63
CA LEU A 136 30.40 0.52 22.69
C LEU A 136 30.89 0.31 24.12
N GLU A 137 30.74 1.30 25.00
CA GLU A 137 31.14 1.18 26.41
C GLU A 137 30.29 0.14 27.16
N LEU A 138 29.00 0.03 26.84
CA LEU A 138 28.07 -0.90 27.50
C LEU A 138 28.17 -2.34 26.98
N SER A 139 28.71 -2.56 25.77
CA SER A 139 28.80 -3.89 25.13
C SER A 139 29.56 -4.94 25.95
N ARG A 140 30.42 -4.50 26.89
CA ARG A 140 31.25 -5.36 27.74
C ARG A 140 30.80 -5.42 29.20
N VAL A 141 29.71 -4.73 29.55
CA VAL A 141 29.24 -4.60 30.93
C VAL A 141 28.02 -5.48 31.12
N GLU A 142 28.14 -6.51 31.94
CA GLU A 142 27.01 -7.35 32.33
C GLU A 142 26.17 -6.66 33.41
N GLY A 143 24.85 -6.67 33.25
CA GLY A 143 23.90 -6.13 34.22
C GLY A 143 22.59 -5.65 33.59
N ASP A 144 21.54 -5.51 34.40
CA ASP A 144 20.24 -5.03 33.91
C ASP A 144 20.28 -3.52 33.60
N GLU A 145 21.10 -2.75 34.32
CA GLU A 145 21.33 -1.32 34.08
C GLU A 145 22.03 -1.07 32.73
N SER A 146 23.06 -1.86 32.40
CA SER A 146 23.75 -1.71 31.11
C SER A 146 22.84 -2.07 29.95
N LYS A 147 22.07 -3.16 30.05
CA LYS A 147 21.05 -3.54 29.05
C LYS A 147 20.01 -2.45 28.84
N PHE A 148 19.53 -1.83 29.92
CA PHE A 148 18.54 -0.76 29.84
C PHE A 148 19.10 0.50 29.18
N LEU A 149 20.31 0.95 29.55
CA LEU A 149 20.95 2.10 28.91
C LEU A 149 21.28 1.82 27.44
N TYR A 150 21.65 0.58 27.10
CA TYR A 150 21.85 0.14 25.73
C TYR A 150 20.55 0.25 24.91
N ALA A 151 19.43 -0.20 25.48
CA ALA A 151 18.11 -0.09 24.88
C ALA A 151 17.67 1.37 24.70
N ILE A 152 17.94 2.25 25.68
CA ILE A 152 17.68 3.70 25.56
C ILE A 152 18.49 4.31 24.41
N ALA A 153 19.78 3.96 24.29
CA ALA A 153 20.63 4.48 23.23
C ALA A 153 20.07 4.12 21.85
N ARG A 154 19.65 2.87 21.63
CA ARG A 154 18.97 2.43 20.40
C ARG A 154 17.63 3.14 20.15
N LEU A 155 16.83 3.33 21.21
CA LEU A 155 15.55 4.03 21.10
C LEU A 155 15.72 5.50 20.68
N LEU A 156 16.76 6.17 21.17
CA LEU A 156 17.04 7.55 20.83
C LEU A 156 17.68 7.71 19.45
N GLU A 157 18.63 6.84 19.09
CA GLU A 157 19.34 6.92 17.82
C GLU A 157 18.45 6.48 16.64
N ASP A 158 17.90 5.27 16.72
CA ASP A 158 17.28 4.60 15.57
C ASP A 158 15.76 4.47 15.71
N SER A 159 15.19 4.94 16.83
CA SER A 159 13.80 4.64 17.21
C SER A 159 13.51 3.14 17.27
N GLN A 160 14.52 2.31 17.54
CA GLN A 160 14.40 0.87 17.60
C GLN A 160 14.21 0.38 19.03
N VAL A 161 13.38 -0.65 19.18
CA VAL A 161 13.13 -1.33 20.46
C VAL A 161 13.58 -2.77 20.32
N PRO A 162 14.80 -3.12 20.78
CA PRO A 162 15.30 -4.48 20.67
C PRO A 162 14.51 -5.46 21.55
N ASP A 163 14.17 -5.03 22.77
CA ASP A 163 13.41 -5.82 23.72
C ASP A 163 12.52 -4.89 24.56
N ILE A 164 11.21 -5.12 24.52
CA ILE A 164 10.24 -4.35 25.30
C ILE A 164 10.25 -4.73 26.78
N GLU A 165 10.61 -5.97 27.12
CA GLU A 165 10.61 -6.49 28.50
C GLU A 165 11.62 -5.73 29.38
N VAL A 166 12.73 -5.28 28.78
CA VAL A 166 13.73 -4.43 29.44
C VAL A 166 13.12 -3.11 29.91
N PHE A 167 12.23 -2.51 29.11
CA PHE A 167 11.53 -1.28 29.49
C PHE A 167 10.39 -1.54 30.48
N GLU A 168 9.70 -2.67 30.38
CA GLU A 168 8.65 -3.08 31.32
C GLU A 168 9.22 -3.31 32.73
N THR A 169 10.30 -4.10 32.82
CA THR A 169 11.01 -4.36 34.07
C THR A 169 11.53 -3.06 34.69
N ALA A 170 12.04 -2.14 33.87
CA ALA A 170 12.46 -0.82 34.36
C ALA A 170 11.29 0.01 34.91
N ALA A 171 10.14 0.00 34.22
CA ALA A 171 8.96 0.75 34.61
C ALA A 171 8.30 0.24 35.91
N GLU A 172 8.49 -1.03 36.25
CA GLU A 172 8.08 -1.60 37.54
C GLU A 172 8.91 -1.04 38.71
N CYS A 173 10.19 -0.75 38.47
CA CYS A 173 11.09 -0.24 39.49
C CYS A 173 10.84 1.24 39.82
N GLY A 174 10.58 2.11 38.83
CA GLY A 174 10.46 3.55 39.09
C GLY A 174 9.52 4.30 38.15
N ASP A 175 8.84 5.32 38.68
CA ASP A 175 7.92 6.18 37.92
C ASP A 175 8.64 6.93 36.77
N GLU A 176 9.92 7.30 36.95
CA GLU A 176 10.72 7.97 35.92
C GLU A 176 11.01 7.06 34.71
N ASN A 177 11.02 5.74 34.92
CA ASN A 177 11.21 4.75 33.86
C ASN A 177 9.98 4.57 32.96
N ARG A 178 8.80 4.98 33.44
CA ARG A 178 7.56 4.89 32.66
C ARG A 178 7.57 5.77 31.41
N LEU A 179 8.35 6.86 31.40
CA LEU A 179 8.55 7.67 30.20
C LEU A 179 9.25 6.86 29.09
N TRP A 180 10.27 6.09 29.45
CA TRP A 180 11.03 5.27 28.50
C TRP A 180 10.18 4.12 27.96
N LEU A 181 9.38 3.48 28.83
CA LEU A 181 8.40 2.49 28.38
C LEU A 181 7.34 3.10 27.46
N ALA A 182 6.81 4.28 27.77
CA ALA A 182 5.86 4.97 26.90
C ALA A 182 6.48 5.28 25.52
N ALA A 183 7.74 5.72 25.48
CA ALA A 183 8.46 5.97 24.26
C ALA A 183 8.73 4.68 23.45
N ALA A 184 9.13 3.59 24.11
CA ALA A 184 9.33 2.29 23.48
C ALA A 184 8.03 1.74 22.89
N GLN A 185 6.92 1.81 23.63
CA GLN A 185 5.61 1.40 23.13
C GLN A 185 5.16 2.24 21.93
N LEU A 186 5.43 3.54 21.92
CA LEU A 186 5.15 4.39 20.76
C LEU A 186 6.01 4.02 19.55
N ALA A 187 7.30 3.73 19.75
CA ALA A 187 8.20 3.33 18.67
C ALA A 187 7.70 2.05 17.94
N ILE A 188 7.13 1.09 18.68
CA ILE A 188 6.47 -0.10 18.09
C ILE A 188 5.01 0.13 17.69
N LEU A 189 4.52 1.38 17.63
CA LEU A 189 3.16 1.77 17.24
C LEU A 189 2.04 1.19 18.13
N ASN A 190 2.32 0.92 19.41
CA ASN A 190 1.31 0.46 20.37
C ASN A 190 0.53 1.67 20.96
N PRO A 191 -0.82 1.71 20.84
CA PRO A 191 -1.65 2.81 21.34
C PRO A 191 -1.55 3.07 22.84
N GLN A 192 -1.21 2.07 23.65
CA GLN A 192 -1.02 2.23 25.09
C GLN A 192 0.10 3.22 25.43
N GLY A 193 1.14 3.29 24.58
CA GLY A 193 2.26 4.22 24.78
C GLY A 193 1.82 5.68 24.78
N ALA A 194 0.82 6.05 23.97
CA ALA A 194 0.29 7.42 23.95
C ALA A 194 -0.45 7.78 25.24
N GLU A 195 -1.17 6.82 25.85
CA GLU A 195 -1.90 7.01 27.11
C GLU A 195 -0.92 7.15 28.27
N MET A 196 0.13 6.32 28.29
CA MET A 196 1.21 6.42 29.27
C MET A 196 1.97 7.75 29.16
N LEU A 197 2.24 8.21 27.94
CA LEU A 197 2.98 9.45 27.70
C LEU A 197 2.23 10.70 28.18
N ASP A 198 0.89 10.74 28.10
CA ASP A 198 0.10 11.88 28.60
C ASP A 198 0.27 12.05 30.12
N GLY A 199 0.45 10.94 30.85
CA GLY A 199 0.78 10.93 32.28
C GLY A 199 2.23 11.34 32.60
N GLN A 200 3.14 11.25 31.63
CA GLN A 200 4.59 11.47 31.81
C GLN A 200 5.11 12.77 31.16
N LEU A 201 4.23 13.70 30.78
CA LEU A 201 4.63 14.96 30.15
C LEU A 201 5.58 15.80 31.01
N MET A 202 5.46 15.76 32.34
CA MET A 202 6.37 16.47 33.24
C MET A 202 7.77 15.83 33.26
N ALA A 203 7.85 14.50 33.23
CA ALA A 203 9.11 13.79 33.11
C ALA A 203 9.82 14.17 31.79
N PHE A 204 9.07 14.19 30.67
CA PHE A 204 9.58 14.66 29.38
C PHE A 204 10.13 16.09 29.42
N ARG A 205 9.42 17.02 30.05
CA ARG A 205 9.86 18.43 30.17
C ARG A 205 11.14 18.60 30.97
N ASN A 206 11.40 17.69 31.91
CA ASN A 206 12.56 17.71 32.79
C ASN A 206 13.78 16.97 32.23
N LEU A 207 13.69 16.36 31.05
CA LEU A 207 14.83 15.72 30.39
C LEU A 207 15.92 16.74 30.02
N PRO A 208 17.20 16.31 29.97
CA PRO A 208 18.28 17.10 29.40
C PRO A 208 17.98 17.56 27.99
N HIS A 209 18.56 18.69 27.59
CA HIS A 209 18.22 19.36 26.33
C HIS A 209 18.33 18.43 25.12
N GLN A 210 19.48 17.75 24.93
CA GLN A 210 19.70 16.91 23.75
C GLN A 210 18.77 15.69 23.71
N ILE A 211 18.64 14.98 24.84
CA ILE A 211 17.71 13.85 24.97
C ILE A 211 16.28 14.28 24.63
N LYS A 212 15.84 15.41 25.19
CA LYS A 212 14.50 15.94 24.94
C LYS A 212 14.28 16.24 23.46
N VAL A 213 15.26 16.87 22.81
CA VAL A 213 15.21 17.21 21.37
C VAL A 213 15.14 15.94 20.52
N GLN A 214 15.98 14.95 20.80
CA GLN A 214 16.00 13.69 20.05
C GLN A 214 14.70 12.91 20.25
N LEU A 215 14.29 12.70 21.51
CA LEU A 215 13.06 12.01 21.84
C LEU A 215 11.83 12.72 21.24
N GLY A 216 11.77 14.05 21.27
CA GLY A 216 10.71 14.82 20.64
C GLY A 216 10.67 14.65 19.12
N SER A 217 11.84 14.63 18.47
CA SER A 217 11.96 14.43 17.02
C SER A 217 11.49 13.03 16.59
N ASN A 218 11.68 12.01 17.44
CA ASN A 218 11.23 10.64 17.18
C ASN A 218 9.73 10.45 17.50
N LEU A 219 9.25 10.95 18.64
CA LEU A 219 7.89 10.70 19.11
C LEU A 219 6.82 11.53 18.40
N ILE A 220 7.10 12.79 18.04
CA ILE A 220 6.08 13.67 17.46
C ILE A 220 5.54 13.12 16.11
N PRO A 221 6.39 12.69 15.14
CA PRO A 221 5.90 12.09 13.90
C PRO A 221 5.05 10.84 14.13
N VAL A 222 5.43 10.00 15.10
CA VAL A 222 4.69 8.78 15.47
C VAL A 222 3.33 9.14 16.08
N LEU A 223 3.26 10.15 16.94
CA LEU A 223 1.98 10.59 17.52
C LEU A 223 1.05 11.21 16.48
N ASP A 224 1.59 11.92 15.49
CA ASP A 224 0.81 12.39 14.34
C ASP A 224 0.26 11.20 13.53
N ARG A 225 1.09 10.18 13.28
CA ARG A 225 0.71 8.91 12.64
C ARG A 225 -0.44 8.21 13.36
N MET A 226 -0.38 8.14 14.68
CA MET A 226 -1.42 7.53 15.53
C MET A 226 -2.64 8.44 15.75
N LYS A 227 -2.76 9.55 15.02
CA LYS A 227 -3.85 10.55 15.12
C LYS A 227 -3.98 11.19 16.52
N ARG A 228 -2.89 11.23 17.30
CA ARG A 228 -2.81 11.84 18.64
C ARG A 228 -2.28 13.28 18.57
N LYS A 229 -2.85 14.09 17.67
CA LYS A 229 -2.36 15.46 17.37
C LYS A 229 -2.21 16.36 18.60
N LEU A 230 -3.18 16.32 19.52
CA LEU A 230 -3.14 17.13 20.74
C LEU A 230 -1.91 16.83 21.60
N LEU A 231 -1.52 15.57 21.72
CA LEU A 231 -0.36 15.17 22.51
C LEU A 231 0.94 15.60 21.81
N ALA A 232 1.00 15.42 20.48
CA ALA A 232 2.10 15.92 19.66
C ALA A 232 2.30 17.44 19.80
N GLU A 233 1.22 18.23 19.78
CA GLU A 233 1.26 19.68 20.01
C GLU A 233 1.74 20.03 21.43
N LYS A 234 1.31 19.29 22.46
CA LYS A 234 1.80 19.47 23.84
C LYS A 234 3.31 19.23 23.96
N LEU A 235 3.84 18.20 23.28
CA LEU A 235 5.28 17.94 23.28
C LEU A 235 6.05 19.04 22.55
N LEU A 236 5.56 19.49 21.39
CA LEU A 236 6.20 20.57 20.64
C LEU A 236 6.20 21.88 21.44
N ALA A 237 5.17 22.14 22.24
CA ALA A 237 5.10 23.30 23.12
C ALA A 237 6.13 23.31 24.27
N ALA A 238 6.82 22.19 24.52
CA ALA A 238 7.91 22.12 25.49
C ALA A 238 9.24 22.73 24.97
N PHE A 239 9.29 23.12 23.69
CA PHE A 239 10.47 23.69 23.04
C PHE A 239 10.29 25.17 22.73
N GLU A 240 11.39 25.91 22.80
CA GLU A 240 11.40 27.30 22.34
C GLU A 240 11.36 27.37 20.80
N PRO A 241 10.69 28.37 20.21
CA PRO A 241 10.59 28.52 18.75
C PRO A 241 11.95 28.59 18.03
N ALA A 242 12.99 29.10 18.70
CA ALA A 242 14.35 29.16 18.15
C ALA A 242 14.97 27.76 18.02
N ILE A 243 14.73 26.87 18.99
CA ILE A 243 15.21 25.48 18.97
C ILE A 243 14.50 24.70 17.86
N ILE A 244 13.17 24.86 17.73
CA ILE A 244 12.39 24.20 16.68
C ILE A 244 12.91 24.57 15.28
N LYS A 245 13.31 25.83 15.06
CA LYS A 245 13.88 26.26 13.77
C LYS A 245 15.29 25.74 13.52
N ARG A 246 16.10 25.55 14.58
CA ARG A 246 17.50 25.15 14.46
C ARG A 246 17.65 23.64 14.27
N THR A 247 16.77 22.85 14.89
CA THR A 247 16.82 21.39 14.81
C THR A 247 15.96 20.88 13.66
N ARG A 248 16.56 20.13 12.73
CA ARG A 248 15.87 19.58 11.57
C ARG A 248 14.70 18.67 11.97
N GLY A 249 14.91 17.72 12.89
CA GLY A 249 13.86 16.82 13.37
C GLY A 249 12.63 17.56 13.89
N LEU A 250 12.80 18.51 14.82
CA LEU A 250 11.68 19.31 15.36
C LEU A 250 11.04 20.23 14.31
N SER A 251 11.80 20.80 13.38
CA SER A 251 11.26 21.60 12.28
C SER A 251 10.38 20.77 11.34
N PHE A 252 10.81 19.53 11.06
CA PHE A 252 10.03 18.55 10.30
C PHE A 252 8.77 18.14 11.07
N SER A 253 8.89 17.80 12.36
CA SER A 253 7.76 17.48 13.23
C SER A 253 6.71 18.59 13.25
N LYS A 254 7.15 19.86 13.28
CA LYS A 254 6.25 21.01 13.17
C LYS A 254 5.56 21.06 11.79
N ALA A 255 6.30 20.88 10.71
CA ALA A 255 5.74 20.87 9.36
C ALA A 255 4.66 19.79 9.15
N LEU A 256 4.85 18.62 9.78
CA LEU A 256 3.84 17.55 9.80
C LEU A 256 2.55 18.00 10.49
N LEU A 257 2.64 18.62 11.67
CA LEU A 257 1.47 19.09 12.43
C LEU A 257 0.72 20.24 11.74
N ASP A 258 1.47 21.11 11.04
CA ASP A 258 0.93 22.21 10.24
C ASP A 258 0.34 21.71 8.90
N ARG A 259 0.64 20.46 8.49
CA ARG A 259 0.26 19.83 7.22
C ARG A 259 0.67 20.65 5.99
N ASP A 260 1.82 21.31 6.06
CA ASP A 260 2.35 22.11 4.96
C ASP A 260 3.04 21.22 3.92
N GLN A 261 2.33 20.93 2.82
CA GLN A 261 2.84 20.09 1.73
C GLN A 261 4.16 20.60 1.14
N ALA A 262 4.30 21.92 0.96
CA ALA A 262 5.47 22.49 0.30
C ALA A 262 6.71 22.32 1.18
N VAL A 263 6.55 22.48 2.48
CA VAL A 263 7.63 22.28 3.46
C VAL A 263 7.94 20.80 3.63
N VAL A 264 6.94 19.92 3.78
CA VAL A 264 7.16 18.46 3.92
C VAL A 264 7.89 17.89 2.70
N ARG A 265 7.60 18.37 1.48
CA ARG A 265 8.33 17.95 0.27
C ARG A 265 9.81 18.30 0.27
N GLN A 266 10.21 19.38 0.94
CA GLN A 266 11.64 19.73 1.06
C GLN A 266 12.41 18.68 1.86
N TYR A 267 11.74 18.01 2.81
CA TYR A 267 12.35 16.97 3.63
C TYR A 267 12.56 15.63 2.91
N LEU A 268 12.04 15.48 1.69
CA LEU A 268 12.38 14.34 0.82
C LEU A 268 13.84 14.37 0.35
N ALA A 269 14.48 15.54 0.37
CA ALA A 269 15.87 15.70 -0.03
C ALA A 269 16.87 15.22 1.04
N TYR A 270 16.42 14.98 2.28
CA TYR A 270 17.26 14.51 3.37
C TYR A 270 17.02 13.02 3.61
N PRO A 271 18.06 12.16 3.57
CA PRO A 271 17.92 10.71 3.75
C PRO A 271 17.19 10.35 5.06
N GLU A 272 17.62 10.94 6.18
CA GLU A 272 17.08 10.72 7.53
C GLU A 272 15.55 10.91 7.64
N THR A 273 14.97 11.84 6.88
CA THR A 273 13.54 12.18 6.96
C THR A 273 12.76 11.73 5.72
N ARG A 274 13.42 11.16 4.72
CA ARG A 274 12.83 10.89 3.40
C ARG A 274 11.67 9.91 3.48
N SER A 275 11.87 8.77 4.13
CA SER A 275 10.84 7.75 4.30
C SER A 275 9.65 8.30 5.09
N GLN A 276 9.91 8.98 6.20
CA GLN A 276 8.87 9.58 7.04
C GLN A 276 8.09 10.69 6.31
N ALA A 277 8.77 11.53 5.53
CA ALA A 277 8.15 12.60 4.75
C ALA A 277 7.29 12.02 3.61
N ALA A 278 7.77 10.99 2.91
CA ALA A 278 7.01 10.30 1.88
C ALA A 278 5.75 9.62 2.45
N ALA A 279 5.89 8.92 3.59
CA ALA A 279 4.75 8.30 4.28
C ALA A 279 3.73 9.35 4.75
N ALA A 280 4.19 10.50 5.24
CA ALA A 280 3.30 11.59 5.64
C ALA A 280 2.55 12.21 4.45
N LEU A 281 3.21 12.39 3.29
CA LEU A 281 2.56 12.89 2.09
C LEU A 281 1.47 11.94 1.60
N VAL A 282 1.73 10.63 1.62
CA VAL A 282 0.75 9.59 1.36
C VAL A 282 -0.44 9.70 2.32
N ARG A 283 -0.19 9.77 3.64
CA ARG A 283 -1.22 9.88 4.66
C ARG A 283 -2.09 11.12 4.51
N PHE A 284 -1.52 12.22 4.02
CA PHE A 284 -2.25 13.46 3.75
C PHE A 284 -3.02 13.42 2.42
N GLY A 285 -2.98 12.31 1.67
CA GLY A 285 -3.67 12.13 0.39
C GLY A 285 -2.97 12.79 -0.80
N PHE A 286 -1.69 13.16 -0.66
CA PHE A 286 -0.93 13.76 -1.74
C PHE A 286 -0.28 12.70 -2.63
N LYS A 287 -0.23 12.97 -3.94
CA LYS A 287 0.46 12.10 -4.89
C LYS A 287 1.97 12.10 -4.65
N VAL A 288 2.53 10.90 -4.55
CA VAL A 288 3.97 10.62 -4.40
C VAL A 288 4.44 9.83 -5.62
N ASP A 289 5.70 9.95 -5.99
CA ASP A 289 6.25 9.24 -7.15
C ASP A 289 6.19 7.71 -6.93
N PRO A 290 5.89 6.90 -7.96
CA PRO A 290 5.76 5.45 -7.83
C PRO A 290 7.02 4.75 -7.26
N ALA A 291 8.21 5.28 -7.56
CA ALA A 291 9.47 4.76 -7.02
C ALA A 291 9.58 4.94 -5.49
N LEU A 292 9.10 6.08 -4.98
CA LEU A 292 9.02 6.36 -3.54
C LEU A 292 7.92 5.51 -2.89
N GLN A 293 6.82 5.22 -3.59
CA GLN A 293 5.78 4.32 -3.08
C GLN A 293 6.31 2.90 -2.88
N SER A 294 7.09 2.37 -3.83
CA SER A 294 7.74 1.05 -3.67
C SER A 294 8.71 1.04 -2.49
N GLU A 295 9.53 2.09 -2.35
CA GLU A 295 10.46 2.25 -1.22
C GLU A 295 9.73 2.28 0.14
N LEU A 296 8.55 2.92 0.21
CA LEU A 296 7.72 2.91 1.41
C LEU A 296 7.18 1.52 1.74
N VAL A 297 6.78 0.73 0.74
CA VAL A 297 6.32 -0.65 0.91
C VAL A 297 7.45 -1.53 1.44
N ASP A 298 8.65 -1.41 0.87
CA ASP A 298 9.83 -2.18 1.30
C ASP A 298 10.22 -1.84 2.75
N ASN A 299 10.26 -0.54 3.08
CA ASN A 299 10.53 -0.09 4.45
C ASN A 299 9.46 -0.57 5.45
N ALA A 300 8.18 -0.49 5.07
CA ALA A 300 7.08 -0.99 5.89
C ALA A 300 7.18 -2.50 6.16
N LEU A 301 7.59 -3.29 5.17
CA LEU A 301 7.86 -4.72 5.35
C LEU A 301 9.05 -4.98 6.27
N GLN A 302 10.12 -4.19 6.13
CA GLN A 302 11.30 -4.29 6.99
C GLN A 302 10.97 -3.91 8.43
N ASP A 303 10.16 -2.87 8.65
CA ASP A 303 9.68 -2.47 9.97
C ASP A 303 8.89 -3.61 10.63
N VAL A 304 8.00 -4.28 9.89
CA VAL A 304 7.25 -5.45 10.40
C VAL A 304 8.17 -6.61 10.74
N GLN A 305 9.24 -6.83 9.97
CA GLN A 305 10.24 -7.87 10.25
C GLN A 305 11.11 -7.55 11.47
N ARG A 306 11.34 -6.26 11.74
CA ARG A 306 12.13 -5.76 12.87
C ARG A 306 11.32 -5.65 14.17
N LEU A 307 10.01 -5.90 14.15
CA LEU A 307 9.19 -5.89 15.37
C LEU A 307 9.63 -7.00 16.33
N PRO A 308 9.80 -6.72 17.63
CA PRO A 308 10.15 -7.74 18.60
C PRO A 308 9.03 -8.78 18.75
N GLU A 309 9.39 -10.03 19.09
CA GLU A 309 8.45 -11.17 19.14
C GLU A 309 7.24 -10.95 20.07
N ASN A 310 7.42 -10.12 21.11
CA ASN A 310 6.40 -9.80 22.12
C ASN A 310 5.64 -8.49 21.82
N ALA A 311 5.90 -7.82 20.69
CA ALA A 311 5.17 -6.61 20.32
C ALA A 311 3.70 -6.90 19.99
N ASN A 312 2.84 -5.90 20.17
CA ASN A 312 1.47 -5.94 19.66
C ASN A 312 1.46 -5.72 18.13
N VAL A 313 1.91 -6.74 17.39
CA VAL A 313 2.05 -6.76 15.93
C VAL A 313 0.75 -6.33 15.23
N ARG A 314 -0.40 -6.65 15.81
CA ARG A 314 -1.73 -6.27 15.31
C ARG A 314 -1.92 -4.76 15.27
N ALA A 315 -1.67 -4.08 16.39
CA ALA A 315 -1.85 -2.63 16.47
C ALA A 315 -0.86 -1.89 15.55
N SER A 316 0.36 -2.38 15.42
CA SER A 316 1.39 -1.81 14.56
C SER A 316 1.01 -1.90 13.09
N ILE A 317 0.58 -3.10 12.65
CA ILE A 317 0.15 -3.31 11.26
C ILE A 317 -1.15 -2.57 10.96
N GLN A 318 -2.09 -2.51 11.89
CA GLN A 318 -3.30 -1.73 11.71
C GLN A 318 -2.99 -0.24 11.50
N THR A 319 -2.08 0.31 12.30
CA THR A 319 -1.63 1.70 12.16
C THR A 319 -0.95 1.91 10.80
N MET A 320 -0.10 0.98 10.38
CA MET A 320 0.59 1.02 9.10
C MET A 320 -0.37 0.95 7.89
N LEU A 321 -1.34 0.04 7.92
CA LEU A 321 -2.34 -0.10 6.86
C LEU A 321 -3.24 1.13 6.78
N ASN A 322 -3.63 1.69 7.93
CA ASN A 322 -4.45 2.91 7.99
C ASN A 322 -3.72 4.14 7.41
N ASP A 323 -2.39 4.23 7.50
CA ASP A 323 -1.64 5.34 6.89
C ASP A 323 -1.66 5.28 5.36
N MET A 324 -1.80 4.07 4.83
CA MET A 324 -1.78 3.77 3.41
C MET A 324 -3.20 3.55 2.86
N ASP A 325 -4.27 3.98 3.55
CA ASP A 325 -5.65 3.62 3.16
C ASP A 325 -6.02 4.05 1.70
N ASP A 326 -5.38 5.11 1.17
CA ASP A 326 -5.56 5.55 -0.23
C ASP A 326 -4.45 5.10 -1.21
N THR A 327 -3.30 4.63 -0.74
CA THR A 327 -2.15 4.22 -1.59
C THR A 327 -1.43 2.96 -1.13
N SER A 328 -2.00 2.19 -0.21
CA SER A 328 -1.63 0.80 0.01
C SER A 328 -1.65 0.22 -1.38
N ASP A 329 -0.74 -0.65 -1.75
CA ASP A 329 -0.90 -1.36 -3.01
C ASP A 329 -1.42 -2.74 -2.66
N TYR A 330 -2.21 -3.32 -3.57
CA TYR A 330 -2.54 -4.75 -3.48
C TYR A 330 -1.26 -5.59 -3.31
N THR A 331 -0.12 -5.10 -3.84
CA THR A 331 1.23 -5.62 -3.64
C THR A 331 1.62 -5.74 -2.16
N LEU A 332 1.43 -4.69 -1.36
CA LEU A 332 1.79 -4.69 0.07
C LEU A 332 0.90 -5.67 0.85
N LEU A 333 -0.42 -5.67 0.60
CA LEU A 333 -1.34 -6.62 1.22
C LEU A 333 -0.98 -8.08 0.87
N THR A 334 -0.62 -8.33 -0.40
CA THR A 334 -0.18 -9.65 -0.89
C THR A 334 1.15 -10.09 -0.29
N GLN A 335 2.12 -9.17 -0.16
CA GLN A 335 3.42 -9.47 0.43
C GLN A 335 3.31 -9.71 1.94
N LEU A 336 2.50 -8.92 2.65
CA LEU A 336 2.20 -9.15 4.07
C LEU A 336 1.53 -10.52 4.27
N ALA A 337 0.57 -10.88 3.43
CA ALA A 337 -0.09 -12.20 3.50
C ALA A 337 0.88 -13.38 3.32
N LYS A 338 2.03 -13.17 2.64
CA LYS A 338 3.08 -14.18 2.46
C LYS A 338 4.05 -14.28 3.64
N LEU A 339 4.07 -13.33 4.56
CA LEU A 339 4.99 -13.36 5.70
C LEU A 339 4.57 -14.44 6.72
N SER A 340 5.55 -15.25 7.14
CA SER A 340 5.36 -16.31 8.15
C SER A 340 4.88 -15.77 9.49
N THR A 341 5.32 -14.57 9.86
CA THR A 341 4.94 -13.87 11.11
C THR A 341 3.46 -13.49 11.20
N LEU A 342 2.74 -13.50 10.07
CA LEU A 342 1.33 -13.08 9.97
C LEU A 342 0.35 -14.24 9.80
N HIS A 343 0.79 -15.47 10.07
CA HIS A 343 -0.06 -16.66 10.03
C HIS A 343 -1.02 -16.79 11.23
N ALA A 344 -0.89 -15.93 12.24
CA ALA A 344 -1.83 -15.88 13.35
C ALA A 344 -3.26 -15.56 12.83
N PRO A 345 -4.29 -16.24 13.33
CA PRO A 345 -5.66 -16.10 12.81
C PRO A 345 -6.17 -14.66 12.92
N GLU A 346 -5.85 -13.95 14.00
CA GLU A 346 -6.26 -12.55 14.18
C GLU A 346 -5.63 -11.59 13.16
N MET A 347 -4.42 -11.88 12.69
CA MET A 347 -3.72 -11.06 11.69
C MET A 347 -4.26 -11.33 10.29
N ARG A 348 -4.62 -12.58 10.00
CA ARG A 348 -5.34 -12.94 8.77
C ARG A 348 -6.68 -12.24 8.71
N ASP A 349 -7.44 -12.21 9.81
CA ASP A 349 -8.74 -11.53 9.85
C ASP A 349 -8.63 -10.03 9.53
N LEU A 350 -7.61 -9.36 10.10
CA LEU A 350 -7.36 -7.93 9.87
C LEU A 350 -6.92 -7.64 8.43
N LEU A 351 -6.01 -8.45 7.89
CA LEU A 351 -5.58 -8.34 6.48
C LEU A 351 -6.76 -8.58 5.54
N SER A 352 -7.59 -9.59 5.81
CA SER A 352 -8.79 -9.89 5.03
C SER A 352 -9.81 -8.76 5.08
N GLU A 353 -10.06 -8.14 6.24
CA GLU A 353 -10.97 -6.98 6.37
C GLU A 353 -10.50 -5.78 5.54
N GLN A 354 -9.21 -5.46 5.60
CA GLN A 354 -8.62 -4.36 4.83
C GLN A 354 -8.62 -4.65 3.33
N PHE A 355 -8.29 -5.89 2.95
CA PHE A 355 -8.33 -6.35 1.57
C PHE A 355 -9.77 -6.32 1.02
N GLU A 356 -10.76 -6.75 1.80
CA GLU A 356 -12.18 -6.70 1.46
C GLU A 356 -12.68 -5.27 1.25
N SER A 357 -12.44 -4.39 2.23
CA SER A 357 -12.84 -2.97 2.18
C SER A 357 -12.36 -2.30 0.90
N ARG A 358 -11.12 -2.58 0.52
CA ARG A 358 -10.53 -2.00 -0.68
C ARG A 358 -11.04 -2.61 -1.97
N LEU A 359 -11.14 -3.93 -2.06
CA LEU A 359 -11.75 -4.58 -3.23
C LEU A 359 -13.16 -4.07 -3.48
N ARG A 360 -13.95 -3.88 -2.42
CA ARG A 360 -15.28 -3.27 -2.52
C ARG A 360 -15.21 -1.82 -3.02
N LYS A 361 -14.26 -1.01 -2.54
CA LYS A 361 -14.04 0.39 -3.00
C LYS A 361 -13.64 0.46 -4.48
N ASP A 362 -12.79 -0.45 -4.95
CA ASP A 362 -12.23 -0.39 -6.29
C ASP A 362 -13.16 -1.04 -7.32
N LEU A 363 -13.73 -2.23 -7.03
CA LEU A 363 -14.66 -2.94 -7.94
C LEU A 363 -16.01 -2.24 -8.11
N MET A 364 -16.46 -1.48 -7.10
CA MET A 364 -17.72 -0.73 -7.18
C MET A 364 -17.56 0.64 -7.84
N LYS A 365 -16.34 1.08 -8.15
CA LYS A 365 -16.09 2.30 -8.94
C LYS A 365 -16.07 1.96 -10.43
N THR A 366 -16.60 2.86 -11.25
CA THR A 366 -16.73 2.72 -12.72
C THR A 366 -15.40 2.83 -13.50
N GLY A 367 -14.25 2.54 -12.87
CA GLY A 367 -12.92 2.66 -13.48
C GLY A 367 -12.37 1.33 -13.97
N GLU A 368 -12.21 1.16 -15.29
CA GLU A 368 -11.75 -0.10 -15.92
C GLU A 368 -10.36 -0.58 -15.44
N THR A 369 -9.42 0.34 -15.20
CA THR A 369 -8.05 -0.02 -14.78
C THR A 369 -7.97 -0.46 -13.32
N ALA A 370 -8.72 0.19 -12.44
CA ALA A 370 -8.79 -0.18 -11.02
C ALA A 370 -9.45 -1.55 -10.84
N ASN A 371 -10.47 -1.83 -11.67
CA ASN A 371 -11.16 -3.12 -11.69
C ASN A 371 -10.20 -4.26 -12.09
N LEU A 372 -9.34 -4.05 -13.10
CA LEU A 372 -8.35 -5.05 -13.51
C LEU A 372 -7.33 -5.36 -12.41
N THR A 373 -6.80 -4.35 -11.73
CA THR A 373 -5.85 -4.55 -10.62
C THR A 373 -6.50 -5.24 -9.43
N ALA A 374 -7.76 -4.89 -9.12
CA ALA A 374 -8.54 -5.52 -8.07
C ALA A 374 -8.84 -7.00 -8.37
N ILE A 375 -9.23 -7.31 -9.62
CA ILE A 375 -9.47 -8.68 -10.07
C ILE A 375 -8.18 -9.50 -9.99
N GLY A 376 -7.04 -8.96 -10.46
CA GLY A 376 -5.75 -9.65 -10.38
C GLY A 376 -5.34 -9.96 -8.93
N ALA A 377 -5.47 -8.98 -8.04
CA ALA A 377 -5.17 -9.15 -6.61
C ALA A 377 -6.07 -10.20 -5.94
N LEU A 378 -7.37 -10.21 -6.28
CA LEU A 378 -8.34 -11.18 -5.77
C LEU A 378 -7.97 -12.61 -6.17
N VAL A 379 -7.49 -12.83 -7.39
CA VAL A 379 -7.04 -14.16 -7.85
C VAL A 379 -5.79 -14.61 -7.11
N GLU A 380 -4.83 -13.73 -6.91
CA GLU A 380 -3.58 -14.06 -6.20
C GLU A 380 -3.80 -14.39 -4.71
N ASN A 381 -4.79 -13.76 -4.07
CA ASN A 381 -5.05 -13.88 -2.64
C ASN A 381 -6.44 -14.45 -2.32
N ASP A 382 -6.98 -15.25 -3.22
CA ASP A 382 -8.30 -15.86 -3.14
C ASP A 382 -8.54 -16.61 -1.81
N ALA A 383 -7.50 -17.25 -1.28
CA ALA A 383 -7.54 -17.96 0.00
C ALA A 383 -7.87 -17.05 1.21
N LEU A 384 -7.58 -15.74 1.15
CA LEU A 384 -7.87 -14.80 2.25
C LEU A 384 -9.36 -14.50 2.39
N LEU A 385 -10.13 -14.60 1.30
CA LEU A 385 -11.54 -14.21 1.26
C LEU A 385 -12.49 -15.39 1.06
N ARG A 386 -12.04 -16.52 0.48
CA ARG A 386 -12.92 -17.70 0.31
C ARG A 386 -13.45 -18.28 1.60
N GLU A 387 -12.74 -18.10 2.71
CA GLU A 387 -13.18 -18.58 4.02
C GLU A 387 -14.25 -17.66 4.64
N ARG A 388 -14.53 -16.49 4.06
CA ARG A 388 -15.51 -15.52 4.56
C ARG A 388 -16.78 -15.50 3.68
N PRO A 389 -17.95 -15.89 4.22
CA PRO A 389 -19.19 -15.91 3.45
C PRO A 389 -19.72 -14.50 3.09
N GLU A 390 -19.27 -13.47 3.81
CA GLU A 390 -19.70 -12.07 3.60
C GLU A 390 -19.05 -11.41 2.37
N SER A 391 -17.97 -11.99 1.83
CA SER A 391 -17.23 -11.44 0.68
C SER A 391 -17.81 -11.84 -0.68
N GLY A 392 -18.99 -12.49 -0.70
CA GLY A 392 -19.61 -12.98 -1.94
C GLY A 392 -19.96 -11.87 -2.93
N ASP A 393 -20.29 -10.67 -2.46
CA ASP A 393 -20.55 -9.50 -3.32
C ASP A 393 -19.32 -9.09 -4.15
N ILE A 394 -18.12 -9.21 -3.58
CA ILE A 394 -16.83 -8.90 -4.23
C ILE A 394 -16.51 -9.90 -5.33
N PHE A 395 -16.63 -11.21 -5.03
CA PHE A 395 -16.46 -12.24 -6.06
C PHE A 395 -17.49 -12.08 -7.18
N MET A 396 -18.71 -11.63 -6.85
CA MET A 396 -19.74 -11.40 -7.85
C MET A 396 -19.39 -10.24 -8.79
N ALA A 397 -18.98 -9.11 -8.22
CA ALA A 397 -18.54 -7.93 -8.96
C ALA A 397 -17.31 -8.23 -9.84
N ALA A 398 -16.34 -8.99 -9.31
CA ALA A 398 -15.14 -9.38 -10.03
C ALA A 398 -15.42 -10.35 -11.19
N SER A 399 -16.37 -11.28 -11.01
CA SER A 399 -16.84 -12.17 -12.07
C SER A 399 -17.52 -11.38 -13.20
N ALA A 400 -18.45 -10.48 -12.86
CA ALA A 400 -19.10 -9.60 -13.83
C ALA A 400 -18.10 -8.72 -14.58
N GLY A 401 -17.16 -8.10 -13.86
CA GLY A 401 -16.06 -7.33 -14.45
C GLY A 401 -15.22 -8.16 -15.43
N SER A 402 -14.84 -9.38 -15.03
CA SER A 402 -14.09 -10.31 -15.90
C SER A 402 -14.88 -10.68 -17.16
N ALA A 403 -16.20 -10.85 -17.05
CA ALA A 403 -17.08 -11.10 -18.20
C ALA A 403 -17.14 -9.91 -19.15
N THR A 404 -17.26 -8.68 -18.64
CA THR A 404 -17.25 -7.47 -19.48
C THR A 404 -15.96 -7.32 -20.28
N LEU A 405 -14.84 -7.75 -19.70
CA LEU A 405 -13.50 -7.72 -20.30
C LEU A 405 -13.20 -8.88 -21.25
N GLY A 406 -14.11 -9.84 -21.42
CA GLY A 406 -13.89 -10.98 -22.33
C GLY A 406 -13.19 -12.19 -21.70
N LEU A 407 -12.95 -12.21 -20.38
CA LEU A 407 -12.15 -13.22 -19.70
C LEU A 407 -13.02 -14.37 -19.17
N LYS A 408 -13.45 -15.27 -20.06
CA LYS A 408 -14.39 -16.37 -19.73
C LYS A 408 -13.91 -17.27 -18.58
N SER A 409 -12.70 -17.82 -18.66
CA SER A 409 -12.17 -18.74 -17.65
C SER A 409 -12.08 -18.10 -16.26
N LEU A 410 -11.81 -16.80 -16.22
CA LEU A 410 -11.71 -16.03 -14.98
C LEU A 410 -13.08 -15.71 -14.39
N SER A 411 -14.04 -15.34 -15.26
CA SER A 411 -15.44 -15.15 -14.88
C SER A 411 -16.03 -16.42 -14.25
N ASP A 412 -15.78 -17.58 -14.86
CA ASP A 412 -16.27 -18.88 -14.39
C ASP A 412 -15.59 -19.28 -13.07
N PHE A 413 -14.28 -19.04 -12.93
CA PHE A 413 -13.53 -19.33 -11.69
C PHE A 413 -14.02 -18.49 -10.51
N LEU A 414 -14.26 -17.19 -10.71
CA LEU A 414 -14.72 -16.27 -9.66
C LEU A 414 -16.21 -16.44 -9.32
N GLY A 415 -17.02 -16.91 -10.28
CA GLY A 415 -18.44 -17.20 -10.07
C GLY A 415 -18.74 -18.60 -9.51
N ALA A 416 -17.75 -19.48 -9.44
CA ALA A 416 -17.94 -20.87 -9.03
C ALA A 416 -18.42 -20.98 -7.57
N GLY A 417 -19.63 -21.54 -7.38
CA GLY A 417 -20.17 -21.84 -6.05
C GLY A 417 -21.03 -20.74 -5.41
N MET A 418 -21.32 -19.66 -6.12
CA MET A 418 -22.18 -18.57 -5.63
C MET A 418 -23.58 -18.58 -6.26
N GLN A 419 -24.55 -18.00 -5.55
CA GLN A 419 -25.87 -17.73 -6.13
C GLN A 419 -25.71 -16.64 -7.20
N THR A 420 -25.83 -17.04 -8.46
CA THR A 420 -25.79 -16.15 -9.63
C THR A 420 -26.88 -15.08 -9.53
N SER A 421 -26.48 -13.81 -9.57
CA SER A 421 -27.40 -12.67 -9.69
C SER A 421 -27.80 -12.43 -11.15
N ASP A 422 -28.94 -11.77 -11.39
CA ASP A 422 -29.43 -11.48 -12.74
C ASP A 422 -28.43 -10.66 -13.57
N ASP A 423 -27.70 -9.73 -12.95
CA ASP A 423 -26.67 -8.93 -13.64
C ASP A 423 -25.51 -9.79 -14.16
N GLN A 424 -25.10 -10.81 -13.41
CA GLN A 424 -24.06 -11.75 -13.83
C GLN A 424 -24.53 -12.64 -14.97
N ILE A 425 -25.76 -13.15 -14.89
CA ILE A 425 -26.34 -13.99 -15.95
C ILE A 425 -26.40 -13.17 -17.25
N SER A 426 -26.76 -11.89 -17.17
CA SER A 426 -26.76 -10.96 -18.30
C SER A 426 -25.35 -10.73 -18.85
N ALA A 427 -24.36 -10.50 -17.99
CA ALA A 427 -22.97 -10.31 -18.39
C ALA A 427 -22.36 -11.58 -19.01
N GLN A 428 -22.67 -12.77 -18.47
CA GLN A 428 -22.23 -14.07 -18.99
C GLN A 428 -22.89 -14.37 -20.34
N ALA A 429 -24.18 -14.05 -20.50
CA ALA A 429 -24.87 -14.15 -21.79
C ALA A 429 -24.26 -13.20 -22.82
N ALA A 430 -23.99 -11.94 -22.46
CA ALA A 430 -23.33 -10.98 -23.35
C ALA A 430 -21.94 -11.45 -23.77
N LEU A 431 -21.16 -12.01 -22.85
CA LEU A 431 -19.85 -12.61 -23.15
C LEU A 431 -19.99 -13.79 -24.12
N ALA A 432 -20.88 -14.73 -23.81
CA ALA A 432 -21.11 -15.92 -24.63
C ALA A 432 -21.56 -15.53 -26.05
N PHE A 433 -22.40 -14.49 -26.18
CA PHE A 433 -22.79 -13.93 -27.48
C PHE A 433 -21.59 -13.38 -28.26
N ARG A 434 -20.75 -12.54 -27.63
CA ARG A 434 -19.55 -11.96 -28.26
C ARG A 434 -18.54 -13.03 -28.68
N MET A 435 -18.43 -14.11 -27.91
CA MET A 435 -17.53 -15.24 -28.20
C MET A 435 -18.13 -16.30 -29.13
N ALA A 436 -19.37 -16.11 -29.60
CA ALA A 436 -20.12 -17.10 -30.37
C ALA A 436 -20.26 -18.48 -29.68
N ASP A 437 -20.31 -18.47 -28.35
CA ASP A 437 -20.53 -19.66 -27.51
C ASP A 437 -22.04 -19.91 -27.35
N PHE A 438 -22.62 -20.45 -28.40
CA PHE A 438 -24.06 -20.67 -28.48
C PHE A 438 -24.57 -21.78 -27.55
N ASP A 439 -23.71 -22.74 -27.18
CA ASP A 439 -24.06 -23.81 -26.24
C ASP A 439 -24.32 -23.24 -24.84
N THR A 440 -23.49 -22.30 -24.39
CA THR A 440 -23.65 -21.61 -23.11
C THR A 440 -24.91 -20.75 -23.11
N LEU A 441 -25.17 -19.99 -24.18
CA LEU A 441 -26.40 -19.20 -24.33
C LEU A 441 -27.67 -20.05 -24.34
N HIS A 442 -27.62 -21.21 -25.01
CA HIS A 442 -28.73 -22.13 -25.06
C HIS A 442 -29.03 -22.72 -23.67
N GLN A 443 -28.00 -23.03 -22.87
CA GLN A 443 -28.17 -23.43 -21.47
C GLN A 443 -28.75 -22.29 -20.61
N LEU A 444 -28.17 -21.09 -20.68
CA LEU A 444 -28.62 -19.92 -19.91
C LEU A 444 -30.09 -19.57 -20.23
N SER A 445 -30.50 -19.65 -21.49
CA SER A 445 -31.88 -19.41 -21.91
C SER A 445 -32.90 -20.39 -21.31
N ARG A 446 -32.46 -21.58 -20.86
CA ARG A 446 -33.33 -22.56 -20.19
C ARG A 446 -33.38 -22.36 -18.69
N THR A 447 -32.27 -21.96 -18.07
CA THR A 447 -32.14 -21.82 -16.62
C THR A 447 -32.59 -20.46 -16.10
N ALA A 448 -32.44 -19.39 -16.90
CA ALA A 448 -32.74 -18.00 -16.52
C ALA A 448 -33.74 -17.35 -17.48
N GLN A 449 -34.93 -17.93 -17.60
CA GLN A 449 -35.99 -17.48 -18.52
C GLN A 449 -36.56 -16.11 -18.16
N ASP A 450 -36.50 -15.72 -16.89
CA ASP A 450 -37.05 -14.46 -16.39
C ASP A 450 -36.15 -13.24 -16.68
N ASN A 451 -34.91 -13.48 -17.12
CA ASN A 451 -33.97 -12.40 -17.44
C ASN A 451 -34.16 -11.90 -18.89
N PRO A 452 -34.50 -10.61 -19.08
CA PRO A 452 -34.79 -10.04 -20.40
C PRO A 452 -33.59 -10.04 -21.35
N ASP A 453 -32.38 -9.76 -20.83
CA ASP A 453 -31.16 -9.68 -21.64
C ASP A 453 -30.73 -11.05 -22.17
N VAL A 454 -30.87 -12.09 -21.35
CA VAL A 454 -30.61 -13.48 -21.74
C VAL A 454 -31.56 -13.91 -22.86
N SER A 455 -32.86 -13.66 -22.68
CA SER A 455 -33.89 -13.96 -23.69
C SER A 455 -33.64 -13.22 -25.00
N ARG A 456 -33.25 -11.94 -24.93
CA ARG A 456 -32.89 -11.12 -26.11
C ARG A 456 -31.70 -11.72 -26.86
N LEU A 457 -30.58 -11.96 -26.16
CA LEU A 457 -29.35 -12.48 -26.77
C LEU A 457 -29.50 -13.92 -27.29
N ALA A 458 -30.24 -14.76 -26.58
CA ALA A 458 -30.57 -16.12 -27.02
C ALA A 458 -31.45 -16.10 -28.29
N THR A 459 -32.41 -15.18 -28.38
CA THR A 459 -33.25 -15.02 -29.58
C THR A 459 -32.43 -14.54 -30.78
N MET A 460 -31.54 -13.55 -30.59
CA MET A 460 -30.61 -13.13 -31.64
C MET A 460 -29.72 -14.28 -32.12
N SER A 461 -29.20 -15.08 -31.19
CA SER A 461 -28.38 -16.25 -31.51
C SER A 461 -29.15 -17.33 -32.27
N ALA A 462 -30.40 -17.59 -31.90
CA ALA A 462 -31.29 -18.51 -32.61
C ALA A 462 -31.56 -18.06 -34.06
N ILE A 463 -31.69 -16.74 -34.30
CA ILE A 463 -31.79 -16.17 -35.65
C ILE A 463 -30.50 -16.44 -36.44
N MET A 464 -29.34 -16.17 -35.83
CA MET A 464 -28.04 -16.38 -36.47
C MET A 464 -27.79 -17.85 -36.85
N LEU A 465 -28.16 -18.79 -35.98
CA LEU A 465 -28.04 -20.23 -36.23
C LEU A 465 -29.19 -20.84 -37.06
N GLN A 466 -30.23 -20.05 -37.35
CA GLN A 466 -31.44 -20.50 -38.05
C GLN A 466 -32.21 -21.62 -37.30
N ASP A 467 -32.05 -21.72 -35.98
CA ASP A 467 -32.73 -22.72 -35.16
C ASP A 467 -34.14 -22.26 -34.77
N LYS A 468 -35.14 -22.77 -35.51
CA LYS A 468 -36.55 -22.42 -35.29
C LYS A 468 -37.10 -22.93 -33.96
N ALA A 469 -36.58 -24.04 -33.43
CA ALA A 469 -37.06 -24.61 -32.17
C ALA A 469 -36.56 -23.76 -31.00
N TRP A 470 -35.29 -23.37 -31.03
CA TRP A 470 -34.72 -22.48 -30.02
C TRP A 470 -35.33 -21.07 -30.09
N LEU A 471 -35.55 -20.53 -31.29
CA LEU A 471 -36.22 -19.24 -31.50
C LEU A 471 -37.63 -19.21 -30.86
N GLN A 472 -38.40 -20.30 -30.99
CA GLN A 472 -39.73 -20.38 -30.37
C GLN A 472 -39.69 -20.43 -28.85
N GLN A 473 -38.67 -21.07 -28.26
CA GLN A 473 -38.50 -21.13 -26.82
C GLN A 473 -37.99 -19.81 -26.24
N ALA A 474 -36.88 -19.27 -26.76
CA ALA A 474 -36.29 -18.04 -26.27
C ALA A 474 -37.18 -16.82 -26.56
N GLY A 475 -37.78 -16.78 -27.76
CA GLY A 475 -38.63 -15.67 -28.21
C GLY A 475 -39.92 -15.48 -27.40
N ALA A 476 -40.36 -16.47 -26.63
CA ALA A 476 -41.56 -16.37 -25.80
C ALA A 476 -41.38 -15.47 -24.57
N HIS A 477 -40.14 -15.25 -24.13
CA HIS A 477 -39.78 -14.54 -22.90
C HIS A 477 -39.07 -13.20 -23.17
N VAL A 478 -39.01 -12.76 -24.43
CA VAL A 478 -38.32 -11.52 -24.81
C VAL A 478 -39.18 -10.30 -24.45
N PRO A 479 -38.61 -9.27 -23.80
CA PRO A 479 -39.32 -8.01 -23.61
C PRO A 479 -39.63 -7.35 -24.97
N LEU A 480 -40.83 -6.81 -25.09
CA LEU A 480 -41.29 -6.13 -26.32
C LEU A 480 -41.08 -4.61 -26.23
N ASP A 481 -39.94 -4.18 -25.70
CA ASP A 481 -39.50 -2.79 -25.70
C ASP A 481 -38.96 -2.37 -27.08
N THR A 482 -38.99 -1.07 -27.36
CA THR A 482 -38.61 -0.51 -28.67
C THR A 482 -37.20 -0.92 -29.09
N GLU A 483 -36.23 -0.86 -28.18
CA GLU A 483 -34.82 -1.14 -28.47
C GLU A 483 -34.61 -2.63 -28.83
N THR A 484 -35.16 -3.54 -28.04
CA THR A 484 -35.09 -4.98 -28.30
C THR A 484 -35.76 -5.36 -29.62
N LEU A 485 -36.93 -4.80 -29.91
CA LEU A 485 -37.65 -5.07 -31.16
C LEU A 485 -36.83 -4.66 -32.39
N VAL A 486 -36.17 -3.49 -32.33
CA VAL A 486 -35.30 -3.01 -33.40
C VAL A 486 -34.06 -3.90 -33.56
N ALA A 487 -33.40 -4.26 -32.46
CA ALA A 487 -32.22 -5.12 -32.49
C ALA A 487 -32.51 -6.51 -33.11
N LEU A 488 -33.69 -7.09 -32.82
CA LEU A 488 -34.10 -8.36 -33.39
C LEU A 488 -34.34 -8.30 -34.90
N ILE A 489 -35.04 -7.29 -35.41
CA ILE A 489 -35.28 -7.17 -36.85
C ILE A 489 -34.01 -6.87 -37.63
N GLU A 490 -33.05 -6.16 -37.03
CA GLU A 490 -31.73 -5.92 -37.61
C GLU A 490 -30.93 -7.21 -37.73
N CYS A 491 -30.96 -8.04 -36.67
CA CYS A 491 -30.34 -9.35 -36.67
C CYS A 491 -30.94 -10.29 -37.74
N ASP A 492 -32.28 -10.31 -37.88
CA ASP A 492 -32.97 -11.12 -38.89
C ASP A 492 -32.74 -10.62 -40.32
N ALA A 493 -32.67 -9.29 -40.51
CA ALA A 493 -32.34 -8.67 -41.78
C ALA A 493 -30.90 -8.99 -42.22
N ALA A 494 -29.94 -8.98 -41.28
CA ALA A 494 -28.56 -9.38 -41.55
C ALA A 494 -28.45 -10.85 -41.96
N GLY A 495 -29.27 -11.73 -41.36
CA GLY A 495 -29.35 -13.15 -41.74
C GLY A 495 -30.08 -13.41 -43.06
N GLY A 496 -30.95 -12.49 -43.51
CA GLY A 496 -31.66 -12.56 -44.79
C GLY A 496 -32.73 -13.66 -44.91
N ASN A 497 -32.96 -14.44 -43.87
CA ASN A 497 -33.90 -15.58 -43.86
C ASN A 497 -35.30 -15.23 -43.32
N TRP A 498 -35.45 -14.07 -42.69
CA TRP A 498 -36.74 -13.52 -42.24
C TRP A 498 -37.51 -14.51 -41.35
N LEU A 499 -36.84 -15.05 -40.34
CA LEU A 499 -37.33 -16.13 -39.47
C LEU A 499 -38.27 -15.63 -38.36
N LEU A 500 -38.27 -14.34 -38.04
CA LEU A 500 -39.10 -13.79 -36.97
C LEU A 500 -40.62 -13.84 -37.30
N PRO A 501 -41.48 -14.09 -36.28
CA PRO A 501 -42.94 -14.03 -36.43
C PRO A 501 -43.44 -12.69 -37.00
N SER A 502 -44.52 -12.73 -37.78
CA SER A 502 -45.13 -11.51 -38.36
C SER A 502 -45.61 -10.52 -37.31
N THR A 503 -45.91 -10.97 -36.10
CA THR A 503 -46.33 -10.16 -34.95
C THR A 503 -45.25 -9.19 -34.45
N ILE A 504 -43.98 -9.59 -34.54
CA ILE A 504 -42.85 -8.72 -34.15
C ILE A 504 -42.68 -7.58 -35.16
N TYR A 505 -42.78 -7.90 -36.45
CA TYR A 505 -42.72 -6.89 -37.50
C TYR A 505 -43.88 -5.89 -37.45
N SER A 506 -45.10 -6.34 -37.16
CA SER A 506 -46.24 -5.44 -37.00
C SER A 506 -46.20 -4.63 -35.69
N ALA A 507 -45.46 -5.09 -34.68
CA ALA A 507 -45.17 -4.31 -33.48
C ALA A 507 -44.17 -3.17 -33.78
N VAL A 508 -43.12 -3.47 -34.55
CA VAL A 508 -42.11 -2.48 -34.97
C VAL A 508 -42.71 -1.40 -35.87
N GLU A 509 -43.69 -1.72 -36.73
CA GLU A 509 -44.41 -0.73 -37.55
C GLU A 509 -45.14 0.34 -36.73
N ARG A 510 -45.39 0.09 -35.44
CA ARG A 510 -46.06 1.03 -34.52
C ARG A 510 -45.08 1.87 -33.69
N VAL A 511 -43.78 1.69 -33.88
CA VAL A 511 -42.74 2.49 -33.21
C VAL A 511 -42.63 3.84 -33.92
N ASP A 512 -42.97 4.91 -33.21
CA ASP A 512 -42.95 6.29 -33.74
C ASP A 512 -41.70 7.10 -33.30
N GLU A 513 -40.74 6.47 -32.64
CA GLU A 513 -39.51 7.13 -32.19
C GLU A 513 -38.64 7.58 -33.38
N PRO A 514 -38.25 8.87 -33.46
CA PRO A 514 -37.59 9.44 -34.63
C PRO A 514 -36.19 8.87 -34.88
N GLU A 515 -35.52 8.37 -33.84
CA GLU A 515 -34.18 7.78 -33.92
C GLU A 515 -34.16 6.44 -34.69
N TYR A 516 -35.23 5.64 -34.56
CA TYR A 516 -35.29 4.29 -35.14
C TYR A 516 -36.09 4.20 -36.44
N ARG A 517 -36.98 5.17 -36.70
CA ARG A 517 -37.92 5.15 -37.83
C ARG A 517 -37.25 4.94 -39.20
N GLY A 518 -36.15 5.63 -39.46
CA GLY A 518 -35.42 5.50 -40.74
C GLY A 518 -34.82 4.11 -40.94
N ARG A 519 -34.30 3.48 -39.87
CA ARG A 519 -33.72 2.12 -39.93
C ARG A 519 -34.82 1.06 -40.10
N ILE A 520 -35.92 1.22 -39.37
CA ILE A 520 -37.11 0.37 -39.45
C ILE A 520 -37.69 0.34 -40.87
N GLU A 521 -37.90 1.50 -41.49
CA GLU A 521 -38.47 1.61 -42.84
C GLU A 521 -37.59 0.92 -43.88
N LEU A 522 -36.27 1.03 -43.77
CA LEU A 522 -35.31 0.37 -44.64
C LEU A 522 -35.37 -1.16 -44.52
N ILE A 523 -35.45 -1.69 -43.29
CA ILE A 523 -35.54 -3.14 -43.04
C ILE A 523 -36.88 -3.70 -43.55
N LEU A 524 -37.99 -3.00 -43.33
CA LEU A 524 -39.31 -3.40 -43.85
C LEU A 524 -39.33 -3.40 -45.38
N ALA A 525 -38.68 -2.43 -46.03
CA ALA A 525 -38.53 -2.39 -47.47
C ALA A 525 -37.67 -3.57 -48.00
N MET A 526 -36.59 -3.92 -47.31
CA MET A 526 -35.77 -5.11 -47.63
C MET A 526 -36.59 -6.40 -47.52
N ARG A 527 -37.39 -6.55 -46.46
CA ARG A 527 -38.27 -7.70 -46.27
C ARG A 527 -39.33 -7.81 -47.36
N ALA A 528 -39.94 -6.69 -47.74
CA ALA A 528 -40.92 -6.66 -48.81
C ALA A 528 -40.31 -7.08 -50.16
N ARG A 529 -39.08 -6.65 -50.45
CA ARG A 529 -38.32 -7.10 -51.64
C ARG A 529 -38.01 -8.59 -51.59
N ALA A 530 -37.58 -9.11 -50.44
CA ALA A 530 -37.27 -10.52 -50.26
C ALA A 530 -38.51 -11.43 -50.38
N LYS A 531 -39.66 -11.02 -49.82
CA LYS A 531 -40.94 -11.74 -49.97
C LYS A 531 -41.54 -11.64 -51.38
N GLY A 532 -41.30 -10.51 -52.07
CA GLY A 532 -41.69 -10.31 -53.48
C GLY A 532 -40.78 -11.05 -54.46
N ALA A 533 -39.57 -11.42 -54.05
CA ALA A 533 -38.61 -12.22 -54.80
C ALA A 533 -38.83 -13.73 -54.58
N GLY A 534 -40.06 -14.22 -54.79
CA GLY A 534 -40.22 -15.64 -55.11
C GLY A 534 -39.38 -15.94 -56.35
N LYS A 535 -38.46 -16.92 -56.27
CA LYS A 535 -37.45 -17.29 -57.30
C LYS A 535 -37.82 -16.72 -58.68
N ARG A 536 -37.27 -15.54 -59.02
CA ARG A 536 -37.37 -15.04 -60.39
C ARG A 536 -36.55 -16.00 -61.24
N GLU A 537 -37.21 -16.71 -62.16
CA GLU A 537 -36.53 -17.26 -63.33
C GLU A 537 -35.98 -16.05 -64.10
N ILE A 538 -34.71 -15.73 -63.85
CA ILE A 538 -34.00 -14.70 -64.61
C ILE A 538 -33.75 -15.33 -65.97
N GLN A 539 -34.40 -14.80 -67.01
CA GLN A 539 -34.03 -15.17 -68.36
C GLN A 539 -32.60 -14.68 -68.59
N LEU A 540 -31.70 -15.54 -69.09
CA LEU A 540 -30.29 -15.21 -69.32
C LEU A 540 -30.09 -13.94 -70.17
N SER A 541 -31.10 -13.55 -70.96
CA SER A 541 -31.14 -12.31 -71.74
C SER A 541 -31.34 -11.02 -70.92
N SER A 542 -31.89 -11.08 -69.71
CA SER A 542 -32.14 -9.90 -68.86
C SER A 542 -31.01 -9.61 -67.88
N VAL A 543 -30.05 -10.52 -67.73
CA VAL A 543 -28.90 -10.40 -66.81
C VAL A 543 -28.08 -9.12 -67.02
N PRO A 544 -27.80 -8.65 -68.26
CA PRO A 544 -27.04 -7.41 -68.46
C PRO A 544 -27.79 -6.17 -67.94
N ASP A 545 -29.10 -6.10 -68.18
CA ASP A 545 -29.93 -4.97 -67.78
C ASP A 545 -30.18 -4.95 -66.27
N ASP A 546 -30.37 -6.12 -65.66
CA ASP A 546 -30.51 -6.29 -64.21
C ASP A 546 -29.20 -5.91 -63.48
N LEU A 547 -28.03 -6.29 -64.02
CA LEU A 547 -26.73 -5.88 -63.49
C LEU A 547 -26.50 -4.37 -63.60
N ALA A 548 -26.90 -3.75 -64.72
CA ALA A 548 -26.80 -2.30 -64.91
C ALA A 548 -27.72 -1.53 -63.94
N GLN A 549 -28.91 -2.06 -63.63
CA GLN A 549 -29.79 -1.50 -62.60
C GLN A 549 -29.21 -1.63 -61.18
N ILE A 550 -28.58 -2.76 -60.87
CA ILE A 550 -27.93 -2.99 -59.58
C ILE A 550 -26.74 -2.04 -59.43
N GLU A 551 -25.92 -1.88 -60.46
CA GLU A 551 -24.78 -0.96 -60.48
C GLU A 551 -25.23 0.50 -60.31
N ALA A 552 -26.32 0.90 -60.98
CA ALA A 552 -26.92 2.23 -60.79
C ALA A 552 -27.45 2.43 -59.36
N SER A 553 -28.06 1.39 -58.75
CA SER A 553 -28.58 1.47 -57.38
C SER A 553 -27.49 1.53 -56.32
N LEU A 554 -26.39 0.79 -56.50
CA LEU A 554 -25.22 0.82 -55.62
C LEU A 554 -24.50 2.18 -55.69
N ASN A 555 -24.38 2.75 -56.88
CA ASN A 555 -23.78 4.07 -57.07
C ASN A 555 -24.65 5.21 -56.53
N SER A 556 -25.97 5.04 -56.47
CA SER A 556 -26.89 6.04 -55.90
C SER A 556 -26.86 6.11 -54.36
N ASN A 557 -26.45 5.03 -53.68
CA ASN A 557 -26.38 4.95 -52.22
C ASN A 557 -24.98 5.24 -51.64
N ALA A 558 -23.96 5.46 -52.49
CA ALA A 558 -22.58 5.68 -52.06
C ALA A 558 -22.27 7.13 -51.65
N TRP A 559 -23.22 8.08 -51.80
CA TRP A 559 -23.03 9.48 -51.43
C TRP A 559 -24.26 10.01 -50.68
N GLY A 560 -24.31 9.72 -49.38
CA GLY A 560 -25.38 10.17 -48.50
C GLY A 560 -25.20 9.72 -47.04
N MET A 561 -24.03 9.96 -46.45
CA MET A 561 -23.92 10.09 -44.98
C MET A 561 -23.92 11.58 -44.63
N PRO A 562 -24.81 12.04 -43.74
CA PRO A 562 -24.41 12.72 -42.53
C PRO A 562 -23.93 11.73 -41.46
#